data_AF-A0A961F3I2-F1
#
_entry.id   AF-A0A961F3I2-F1
#
_cell.length_a   1.000
_cell.length_b   1.000
_cell.length_c   1.000
_cell.angle_alpha   90.00
_cell.angle_beta   90.00
_cell.angle_gamma   90.00
#
_symmetry.space_group_name_H-M   'P 1'
#
loop_
_entity.id
_entity.type
_entity.pdbx_description
1 polymer ?
#
loop_
_entity_poly.entity_id
_entity_poly.type
_entity_poly.pdbx_seq_one_letter_code
_entity_poly.pdbx_strand_id
1 'polypeptide(L)'
;MALHALLYCERLYYLEEVESIYVANDRVYAGRTLHEEQRPSSDIVERIESFEVTESRLGLTGKVDRLMKRDGQWIPYEHKTGRCRMGDAGPEAWESDRVQIAAYALLLEEVTGRTIEEGRVRYHGDNQLVKVPIDDNLRKQALNAIDRAHELSIQPNRPPIVSNEHLCKHCSLAPVCLPEENRAVSEGSYKAVRLFPEKRERATVHITGYRTRIKKSADTIIVEKFNAENESVVEKIPAHNVESLNLHGNCQVSAQMIRYLARQEINLHWFTGGGEYVGGLQPGGPAVQRRLRQYEALRDPQFRMNLARRLIQAKCESQLKYILRSTRKNQKLRGDIDRSIEIMRTLLKKIEAAESSGTLLGIEGSFARRYHGIVPRLLNTEIESCLLPQGRSKRPPRDPYNACLSFLYALLYRSVRQAIIAVGLDPC
;
A
#
# COMPACT_ATOMS: atom_id res chain seq x y z
N MET A 1 -13.39 -0.95 -16.80
CA MET A 1 -12.96 -2.34 -16.50
C MET A 1 -11.58 -2.58 -17.09
N ALA A 2 -10.60 -2.89 -16.26
CA ALA A 2 -9.22 -3.16 -16.70
C ALA A 2 -9.02 -4.59 -17.24
N LEU A 3 -9.51 -4.89 -18.45
CA LEU A 3 -9.38 -6.24 -19.06
C LEU A 3 -7.93 -6.70 -19.23
N HIS A 4 -7.00 -5.77 -19.45
CA HIS A 4 -5.57 -6.09 -19.48
C HIS A 4 -5.08 -6.64 -18.13
N ALA A 5 -5.54 -6.08 -17.01
CA ALA A 5 -5.18 -6.57 -15.67
C ALA A 5 -5.76 -7.97 -15.42
N LEU A 6 -6.98 -8.24 -15.90
CA LEU A 6 -7.63 -9.55 -15.79
C LEU A 6 -6.81 -10.63 -16.47
N LEU A 7 -6.43 -10.38 -17.73
CA LEU A 7 -5.67 -11.33 -18.54
C LEU A 7 -4.23 -11.50 -18.05
N TYR A 8 -3.68 -10.49 -17.37
CA TYR A 8 -2.42 -10.63 -16.67
C TYR A 8 -2.56 -11.52 -15.42
N CYS A 9 -3.56 -11.24 -14.57
CA CYS A 9 -3.86 -12.01 -13.37
C CYS A 9 -5.25 -11.62 -12.83
N GLU A 10 -6.15 -12.59 -12.68
CA GLU A 10 -7.50 -12.33 -12.10
C GLU A 10 -7.43 -11.67 -10.72
N ARG A 11 -6.43 -12.04 -9.91
CA ARG A 11 -6.23 -11.42 -8.60
C ARG A 11 -5.70 -9.99 -8.70
N LEU A 12 -4.92 -9.65 -9.74
CA LEU A 12 -4.53 -8.26 -10.01
C LEU A 12 -5.77 -7.43 -10.36
N TYR A 13 -6.59 -7.91 -11.30
CA TYR A 13 -7.86 -7.28 -11.65
C TYR A 13 -8.76 -7.06 -10.43
N TYR A 14 -8.90 -8.09 -9.59
CA TYR A 14 -9.72 -7.99 -8.39
C TYR A 14 -9.19 -6.92 -7.42
N LEU A 15 -7.87 -6.86 -7.22
CA LEU A 15 -7.25 -5.85 -6.35
C LEU A 15 -7.45 -4.43 -6.90
N GLU A 16 -7.28 -4.23 -8.21
CA GLU A 16 -7.41 -2.93 -8.86
C GLU A 16 -8.88 -2.49 -8.96
N GLU A 17 -9.74 -3.29 -9.57
CA GLU A 17 -11.09 -2.87 -9.96
C GLU A 17 -12.14 -3.12 -8.87
N VAL A 18 -12.00 -4.17 -8.06
CA VAL A 18 -12.98 -4.51 -7.01
C VAL A 18 -12.59 -3.91 -5.67
N GLU A 19 -11.30 -3.90 -5.34
CA GLU A 19 -10.80 -3.35 -4.07
C GLU A 19 -10.21 -1.95 -4.18
N SER A 20 -10.08 -1.40 -5.39
CA SER A 20 -9.53 -0.06 -5.64
C SER A 20 -8.14 0.12 -5.02
N ILE A 21 -7.31 -0.92 -5.07
CA ILE A 21 -5.93 -0.89 -4.58
C ILE A 21 -5.01 -0.61 -5.75
N TYR A 22 -4.30 0.51 -5.69
CA TYR A 22 -3.27 0.87 -6.66
C TYR A 22 -1.96 1.15 -5.92
N VAL A 23 -0.85 0.68 -6.48
CA VAL A 23 0.51 1.05 -6.03
C VAL A 23 1.12 1.88 -7.13
N ALA A 24 1.44 3.14 -6.83
CA ALA A 24 2.10 4.02 -7.79
C ALA A 24 3.44 3.40 -8.22
N ASN A 25 3.59 3.08 -9.50
CA ASN A 25 4.85 2.64 -10.09
C ASN A 25 5.39 3.75 -11.00
N ASP A 26 6.71 3.93 -11.02
CA ASP A 26 7.39 4.93 -11.87
C ASP A 26 7.04 4.78 -13.37
N ARG A 27 6.68 3.55 -13.80
CA ARG A 27 6.21 3.24 -15.16
C ARG A 27 4.87 3.89 -15.52
N VAL A 28 3.99 4.14 -14.55
CA VAL A 28 2.68 4.78 -14.78
C VAL A 28 2.86 6.28 -15.07
N TYR A 29 3.87 6.91 -14.49
CA TYR A 29 4.23 8.30 -14.77
C TYR A 29 4.83 8.46 -16.17
N ALA A 30 5.73 7.56 -16.58
CA ALA A 30 6.34 7.58 -17.92
C ALA A 30 5.31 7.45 -19.06
N GLY A 31 4.25 6.65 -18.85
CA GLY A 31 3.16 6.52 -19.82
C GLY A 31 2.35 7.81 -20.02
N ARG A 32 2.12 8.57 -18.94
CA ARG A 32 1.39 9.86 -19.02
C ARG A 32 2.18 10.93 -19.76
N THR A 33 3.51 10.97 -19.62
CA THR A 33 4.37 11.93 -20.32
C THR A 33 4.40 11.70 -21.84
N LEU A 34 4.30 10.43 -22.28
CA LEU A 34 4.31 10.09 -23.71
C LEU A 34 3.04 10.53 -24.46
N HIS A 35 1.92 10.76 -23.76
CA HIS A 35 0.70 11.26 -24.39
C HIS A 35 0.77 12.74 -24.80
N GLU A 36 1.68 13.52 -24.20
CA GLU A 36 1.74 14.97 -24.42
C GLU A 36 2.64 15.39 -25.60
N GLU A 37 3.45 14.48 -26.15
CA GLU A 37 4.40 14.80 -27.22
C GLU A 37 4.16 13.96 -28.48
N GLN A 38 3.53 14.53 -29.53
CA GLN A 38 3.94 14.36 -30.94
C GLN A 38 3.04 15.10 -31.96
N ARG A 39 3.70 15.90 -32.83
CA ARG A 39 3.14 16.57 -34.03
C ARG A 39 3.04 15.61 -35.23
N PRO A 40 2.10 15.81 -36.19
CA PRO A 40 1.84 14.85 -37.27
C PRO A 40 2.71 15.03 -38.54
N SER A 41 2.88 13.92 -39.28
CA SER A 41 3.21 13.87 -40.72
C SER A 41 1.92 13.75 -41.56
N SER A 42 2.03 13.97 -42.87
CA SER A 42 1.08 14.73 -43.70
C SER A 42 -0.06 13.98 -44.45
N ASP A 43 -0.54 12.81 -44.03
CA ASP A 43 -1.60 12.08 -44.79
C ASP A 43 -2.77 11.54 -43.91
N ILE A 44 -3.50 12.39 -43.17
CA ILE A 44 -4.63 11.95 -42.31
C ILE A 44 -5.86 12.86 -42.49
N VAL A 45 -7.02 12.26 -42.80
CA VAL A 45 -8.26 12.98 -43.19
C VAL A 45 -9.19 13.29 -42.00
N GLU A 46 -9.31 12.44 -40.98
CA GLU A 46 -10.04 12.73 -39.72
C GLU A 46 -9.36 12.05 -38.54
N ARG A 47 -9.09 12.80 -37.45
CA ARG A 47 -8.36 12.35 -36.25
C ARG A 47 -9.16 12.70 -34.99
N ILE A 48 -9.46 11.70 -34.17
CA ILE A 48 -9.99 11.89 -32.81
C ILE A 48 -8.90 11.45 -31.83
N GLU A 49 -8.43 12.40 -31.03
CA GLU A 49 -7.50 12.13 -29.94
C GLU A 49 -8.30 11.80 -28.69
N SER A 50 -8.02 10.64 -28.10
CA SER A 50 -8.45 10.22 -26.77
C SER A 50 -9.90 10.57 -26.40
N PHE A 51 -10.81 9.63 -26.62
CA PHE A 51 -12.22 9.80 -26.25
C PHE A 51 -12.70 8.63 -25.38
N GLU A 52 -13.60 8.93 -24.46
CA GLU A 52 -14.22 7.95 -23.58
C GLU A 52 -15.56 7.53 -24.16
N VAL A 53 -15.75 6.22 -24.26
CA VAL A 53 -17.00 5.60 -24.67
C VAL A 53 -17.51 4.77 -23.51
N THR A 54 -18.78 4.94 -23.16
CA THR A 54 -19.48 4.08 -22.19
C THR A 54 -20.65 3.42 -22.88
N GLU A 55 -20.77 2.11 -22.69
CA GLU A 55 -21.86 1.31 -23.24
C GLU A 55 -22.49 0.49 -22.12
N SER A 56 -23.82 0.49 -22.08
CA SER A 56 -24.60 0.01 -20.93
C SER A 56 -24.84 -1.51 -20.97
N ARG A 57 -24.91 -2.12 -22.15
CA ARG A 57 -25.19 -3.55 -22.37
C ARG A 57 -24.00 -4.44 -22.04
N LEU A 58 -22.79 -4.00 -22.37
CA LEU A 58 -21.51 -4.66 -22.13
C LEU A 58 -20.85 -4.22 -20.82
N GLY A 59 -21.38 -3.20 -20.14
CA GLY A 59 -20.80 -2.66 -18.90
C GLY A 59 -19.41 -2.05 -19.08
N LEU A 60 -19.06 -1.69 -20.31
CA LEU A 60 -17.72 -1.23 -20.66
C LEU A 60 -17.65 0.30 -20.70
N THR A 61 -16.63 0.83 -20.02
CA THR A 61 -16.12 2.18 -20.26
C THR A 61 -14.67 2.05 -20.72
N GLY A 62 -14.38 2.59 -21.90
CA GLY A 62 -13.05 2.53 -22.51
C GLY A 62 -12.59 3.91 -22.96
N LYS A 63 -11.34 4.26 -22.65
CA LYS A 63 -10.66 5.42 -23.21
C LYS A 63 -9.78 4.95 -24.37
N VAL A 64 -10.23 5.17 -25.59
CA VAL A 64 -9.47 4.77 -26.78
C VAL A 64 -8.39 5.82 -27.02
N ASP A 65 -7.10 5.44 -26.94
CA ASP A 65 -5.99 6.38 -27.06
C ASP A 65 -6.06 7.22 -28.34
N ARG A 66 -6.35 6.55 -29.46
CA ARG A 66 -6.43 7.19 -30.77
C ARG A 66 -7.36 6.41 -31.69
N LEU A 67 -8.19 7.14 -32.44
CA LEU A 67 -9.02 6.59 -33.51
C LEU A 67 -8.66 7.25 -34.82
N MET A 68 -8.45 6.44 -35.86
CA MET A 68 -8.18 6.93 -37.20
C MET A 68 -9.19 6.36 -38.19
N LYS A 69 -9.64 7.20 -39.11
CA LYS A 69 -10.45 6.77 -40.24
C LYS A 69 -9.55 6.59 -41.46
N ARG A 70 -9.56 5.40 -42.07
CA ARG A 70 -8.82 5.12 -43.29
C ARG A 70 -9.75 4.39 -44.26
N ASP A 71 -9.86 4.91 -45.47
CA ASP A 71 -10.75 4.36 -46.52
C ASP A 71 -12.20 4.15 -46.06
N GLY A 72 -12.69 5.00 -45.14
CA GLY A 72 -14.05 4.94 -44.58
C GLY A 72 -14.24 3.99 -43.39
N GLN A 73 -13.22 3.21 -43.03
CA GLN A 73 -13.21 2.32 -41.86
C GLN A 73 -12.52 2.98 -40.66
N TRP A 74 -13.08 2.75 -39.47
CA TRP A 74 -12.50 3.19 -38.21
C TRP A 74 -11.52 2.15 -37.68
N ILE A 75 -10.35 2.61 -37.24
CA ILE A 75 -9.27 1.76 -36.73
C ILE A 75 -8.85 2.29 -35.34
N PRO A 76 -9.10 1.53 -34.25
CA PRO A 76 -8.59 1.88 -32.93
C PRO A 76 -7.08 1.64 -32.83
N TYR A 77 -6.40 2.57 -32.15
CA TYR A 77 -4.99 2.49 -31.83
C TYR A 77 -4.79 2.49 -30.31
N GLU A 78 -3.93 1.61 -29.83
CA GLU A 78 -3.48 1.53 -28.43
C GLU A 78 -1.97 1.78 -28.37
N HIS A 79 -1.50 2.56 -27.40
CA HIS A 79 -0.08 2.83 -27.21
C HIS A 79 0.46 2.11 -25.97
N LYS A 80 1.54 1.35 -26.14
CA LYS A 80 2.23 0.60 -25.08
C LYS A 80 3.67 1.07 -24.96
N THR A 81 4.10 1.35 -23.74
CA THR A 81 5.50 1.70 -23.45
C THR A 81 6.44 0.51 -23.53
N GLY A 82 5.90 -0.71 -23.48
CA GLY A 82 6.64 -1.96 -23.51
C GLY A 82 7.12 -2.38 -24.90
N ARG A 83 7.68 -3.58 -24.95
CA ARG A 83 8.14 -4.27 -26.16
C ARG A 83 7.06 -5.19 -26.70
N CYS A 84 7.03 -5.37 -28.02
CA CYS A 84 6.15 -6.36 -28.65
C CYS A 84 6.64 -7.78 -28.37
N ARG A 85 5.78 -8.77 -28.57
CA ARG A 85 6.20 -10.17 -28.60
C ARG A 85 6.88 -10.43 -29.94
N MET A 86 7.95 -11.24 -29.96
CA MET A 86 8.52 -11.75 -31.20
C MET A 86 7.96 -13.15 -31.44
N GLY A 87 7.13 -13.28 -32.48
CA GLY A 87 6.65 -14.56 -32.99
C GLY A 87 7.48 -15.05 -34.17
N ASP A 88 7.13 -16.23 -34.68
CA ASP A 88 7.86 -16.86 -35.80
C ASP A 88 7.76 -16.05 -37.11
N ALA A 89 6.66 -15.29 -37.27
CA ALA A 89 6.39 -14.45 -38.44
C ALA A 89 6.79 -12.97 -38.24
N GLY A 90 7.38 -12.62 -37.09
CA GLY A 90 7.82 -11.26 -36.77
C GLY A 90 7.15 -10.65 -35.53
N PRO A 91 7.09 -9.31 -35.41
CA PRO A 91 6.48 -8.61 -34.28
C PRO A 91 4.98 -8.91 -34.13
N GLU A 92 4.58 -9.37 -32.96
CA GLU A 92 3.21 -9.72 -32.59
C GLU A 92 2.76 -8.98 -31.32
N ALA A 93 1.45 -8.77 -31.21
CA ALA A 93 0.85 -8.17 -30.03
C ALA A 93 0.66 -9.23 -28.93
N TRP A 94 0.87 -8.84 -27.67
CA TRP A 94 0.54 -9.70 -26.54
C TRP A 94 -0.95 -10.03 -26.52
N GLU A 95 -1.31 -11.21 -26.01
CA GLU A 95 -2.70 -11.65 -25.95
C GLU A 95 -3.60 -10.65 -25.21
N SER A 96 -3.11 -10.10 -24.09
CA SER A 96 -3.80 -9.05 -23.33
C SER A 96 -4.06 -7.78 -24.16
N ASP A 97 -3.09 -7.38 -24.97
CA ASP A 97 -3.21 -6.19 -25.83
C ASP A 97 -4.16 -6.45 -27.02
N ARG A 98 -4.16 -7.68 -27.58
CA ARG A 98 -5.11 -8.08 -28.63
C ARG A 98 -6.55 -8.02 -28.12
N VAL A 99 -6.81 -8.58 -26.93
CA VAL A 99 -8.15 -8.56 -26.32
C VAL A 99 -8.57 -7.14 -25.95
N GLN A 100 -7.66 -6.31 -25.43
CA GLN A 100 -7.96 -4.91 -25.13
C GLN A 100 -8.38 -4.13 -26.39
N ILE A 101 -7.65 -4.29 -27.50
CA ILE A 101 -8.04 -3.67 -28.77
C ILE A 101 -9.38 -4.20 -29.28
N ALA A 102 -9.65 -5.50 -29.14
CA ALA A 102 -10.94 -6.07 -29.53
C ALA A 102 -12.09 -5.53 -28.67
N ALA A 103 -11.87 -5.27 -27.38
CA ALA A 103 -12.86 -4.61 -26.54
C ALA A 103 -13.16 -3.17 -27.01
N TYR A 104 -12.15 -2.42 -27.47
CA TYR A 104 -12.39 -1.12 -28.10
C TYR A 104 -13.14 -1.24 -29.43
N ALA A 105 -12.82 -2.26 -30.23
CA ALA A 105 -13.54 -2.53 -31.47
C ALA A 105 -15.02 -2.78 -31.17
N LEU A 106 -15.36 -3.66 -30.23
CA LEU A 106 -16.74 -3.94 -29.82
C LEU A 106 -17.48 -2.67 -29.32
N LEU A 107 -16.80 -1.84 -28.52
CA LEU A 107 -17.34 -0.55 -28.05
C LEU A 107 -17.65 0.40 -29.23
N LEU A 108 -16.74 0.48 -30.19
CA LEU A 108 -16.89 1.31 -31.39
C LEU A 108 -18.00 0.79 -32.31
N GLU A 109 -18.10 -0.54 -32.46
CA GLU A 109 -19.14 -1.18 -33.25
C GLU A 109 -20.53 -0.81 -32.71
N GLU A 110 -20.72 -0.84 -31.39
CA GLU A 110 -22.01 -0.48 -30.78
C GLU A 110 -22.35 1.01 -30.96
N VAL A 111 -21.37 1.91 -30.80
CA VAL A 111 -21.60 3.36 -30.93
C VAL A 111 -21.81 3.79 -32.37
N THR A 112 -21.05 3.22 -33.30
CA THR A 112 -21.04 3.64 -34.70
C THR A 112 -22.00 2.85 -35.58
N GLY A 113 -22.47 1.69 -35.12
CA GLY A 113 -23.27 0.74 -35.90
C GLY A 113 -22.50 0.11 -37.07
N ARG A 114 -21.17 0.20 -37.08
CA ARG A 114 -20.29 -0.30 -38.16
C ARG A 114 -19.31 -1.30 -37.62
N THR A 115 -19.05 -2.36 -38.37
CA THR A 115 -18.05 -3.38 -38.04
C THR A 115 -16.64 -2.81 -38.11
N ILE A 116 -15.79 -3.22 -37.18
CA ILE A 116 -14.38 -2.84 -37.07
C ILE A 116 -13.54 -4.08 -37.35
N GLU A 117 -12.82 -4.09 -38.47
CA GLU A 117 -12.10 -5.28 -38.94
C GLU A 117 -10.64 -5.32 -38.49
N GLU A 118 -10.07 -4.17 -38.12
CA GLU A 118 -8.66 -4.03 -37.76
C GLU A 118 -8.47 -3.07 -36.59
N GLY A 119 -7.57 -3.42 -35.66
CA GLY A 119 -7.00 -2.51 -34.68
C GLY A 119 -5.47 -2.53 -34.73
N ARG A 120 -4.81 -1.56 -34.07
CA ARG A 120 -3.34 -1.46 -34.08
C ARG A 120 -2.73 -1.14 -32.72
N VAL A 121 -1.68 -1.85 -32.33
CA VAL A 121 -0.93 -1.59 -31.10
C VAL A 121 0.43 -0.99 -31.45
N ARG A 122 0.77 0.16 -30.86
CA ARG A 122 2.11 0.75 -30.97
C ARG A 122 2.95 0.43 -29.74
N TYR A 123 4.05 -0.29 -29.93
CA TYR A 123 5.03 -0.58 -28.89
C TYR A 123 6.20 0.40 -29.01
N HIS A 124 6.27 1.37 -28.10
CA HIS A 124 7.34 2.37 -28.10
C HIS A 124 8.70 1.80 -27.74
N GLY A 125 8.75 0.70 -26.96
CA GLY A 125 10.00 0.08 -26.53
C GLY A 125 10.86 -0.43 -27.69
N ASP A 126 10.24 -0.84 -28.80
CA ASP A 126 10.91 -1.30 -30.02
C ASP A 126 10.51 -0.48 -31.25
N ASN A 127 9.76 0.61 -31.05
CA ASN A 127 9.16 1.44 -32.09
C ASN A 127 8.41 0.63 -33.18
N GLN A 128 7.65 -0.38 -32.76
CA GLN A 128 6.89 -1.27 -33.65
C GLN A 128 5.41 -0.93 -33.66
N LEU A 129 4.78 -1.04 -34.83
CA LEU A 129 3.32 -0.95 -34.99
C LEU A 129 2.80 -2.30 -35.45
N VAL A 130 2.08 -3.00 -34.57
CA VAL A 130 1.51 -4.31 -34.86
C VAL A 130 0.04 -4.15 -35.25
N LYS A 131 -0.35 -4.80 -36.36
CA LYS A 131 -1.75 -4.89 -36.79
C LYS A 131 -2.41 -6.09 -36.13
N VAL A 132 -3.64 -5.88 -35.65
CA VAL A 132 -4.45 -6.91 -34.99
C VAL A 132 -5.75 -7.06 -35.78
N PRO A 133 -5.92 -8.17 -36.53
CA PRO A 133 -7.20 -8.50 -37.15
C PRO A 133 -8.26 -8.74 -36.07
N ILE A 134 -9.42 -8.10 -36.22
CA ILE A 134 -10.56 -8.30 -35.32
C ILE A 134 -11.48 -9.34 -35.97
N ASP A 135 -11.16 -10.61 -35.75
CA ASP A 135 -11.97 -11.74 -36.19
C ASP A 135 -12.99 -12.17 -35.12
N ASP A 136 -13.92 -13.05 -35.49
CA ASP A 136 -14.97 -13.52 -34.58
C ASP A 136 -14.43 -14.28 -33.37
N ASN A 137 -13.27 -14.93 -33.53
CA ASN A 137 -12.61 -15.62 -32.43
C ASN A 137 -12.09 -14.62 -31.38
N LEU A 138 -11.43 -13.55 -31.81
CA LEU A 138 -10.94 -12.49 -30.93
C LEU A 138 -12.10 -11.72 -30.29
N ARG A 139 -13.21 -11.48 -31.02
CA ARG A 139 -14.44 -10.93 -30.43
C ARG A 139 -14.96 -11.82 -29.29
N LYS A 140 -15.03 -13.13 -29.52
CA LYS A 140 -15.47 -14.10 -28.49
C LYS A 140 -14.53 -14.10 -27.28
N GLN A 141 -13.23 -14.00 -27.49
CA GLN A 141 -12.25 -13.88 -26.38
C GLN A 141 -12.48 -12.61 -25.55
N ALA A 142 -12.75 -11.48 -26.20
CA ALA A 142 -13.06 -10.24 -25.51
C ALA A 142 -14.37 -10.32 -24.71
N LEU A 143 -15.44 -10.87 -25.30
CA LEU A 143 -16.71 -11.09 -24.60
C LEU A 143 -16.56 -12.01 -23.39
N ASN A 144 -15.86 -13.14 -23.54
CA ASN A 144 -15.58 -14.04 -22.41
C ASN A 144 -14.79 -13.35 -21.29
N ALA A 145 -13.82 -12.48 -21.64
CA ALA A 145 -13.05 -11.72 -20.65
C ALA A 145 -13.93 -10.70 -19.91
N ILE A 146 -14.89 -10.07 -20.61
CA ILE A 146 -15.87 -9.15 -20.03
C ILE A 146 -16.78 -9.90 -19.04
N ASP A 147 -17.33 -11.03 -19.46
CA ASP A 147 -18.19 -11.86 -18.62
C ASP A 147 -17.43 -12.31 -17.35
N ARG A 148 -16.19 -12.78 -17.52
CA ARG A 148 -15.35 -13.18 -16.39
C ARG A 148 -15.06 -12.04 -15.42
N ALA A 149 -14.83 -10.84 -15.95
CA ALA A 149 -14.60 -9.65 -15.14
C ALA A 149 -15.87 -9.24 -14.35
N HIS A 150 -17.06 -9.36 -14.94
CA HIS A 150 -18.33 -9.18 -14.23
C HIS A 150 -18.55 -10.24 -13.15
N GLU A 151 -18.25 -11.51 -13.42
CA GLU A 151 -18.32 -12.56 -12.39
C GLU A 151 -17.42 -12.25 -11.19
N LEU A 152 -16.20 -11.79 -11.44
CA LEU A 152 -15.25 -11.45 -10.38
C LEU A 152 -15.66 -10.22 -9.59
N SER A 153 -16.34 -9.25 -10.20
CA SER A 153 -16.72 -8.00 -9.52
C SER A 153 -17.78 -8.19 -8.44
N ILE A 154 -18.59 -9.24 -8.54
CA ILE A 154 -19.62 -9.59 -7.56
C ILE A 154 -19.16 -10.65 -6.54
N GLN A 155 -18.00 -11.26 -6.73
CA GLN A 155 -17.46 -12.22 -5.77
C GLN A 155 -16.97 -11.50 -4.51
N PRO A 156 -17.24 -12.02 -3.30
CA PRO A 156 -16.76 -11.41 -2.05
C PRO A 156 -15.29 -11.73 -1.75
N ASN A 157 -14.79 -12.83 -2.32
CA ASN A 157 -13.47 -13.39 -2.03
C ASN A 157 -12.51 -13.11 -3.19
N ARG A 158 -11.27 -12.72 -2.85
CA ARG A 158 -10.20 -12.58 -3.84
C ARG A 158 -9.94 -13.92 -4.55
N PRO A 159 -9.78 -13.92 -5.88
CA PRO A 159 -9.29 -15.08 -6.63
C PRO A 159 -7.97 -15.61 -6.03
N PRO A 160 -7.67 -16.92 -6.16
CA PRO A 160 -6.41 -17.47 -5.69
C PRO A 160 -5.21 -16.79 -6.38
N ILE A 161 -4.03 -16.92 -5.77
CA ILE A 161 -2.80 -16.43 -6.40
C ILE A 161 -2.51 -17.25 -7.65
N VAL A 162 -2.13 -16.55 -8.71
CA VAL A 162 -1.74 -17.18 -9.97
C VAL A 162 -0.58 -18.17 -9.74
N SER A 163 -0.69 -19.34 -10.37
CA SER A 163 0.30 -20.40 -10.30
C SER A 163 1.63 -20.00 -10.94
N ASN A 164 1.58 -19.19 -12.01
CA ASN A 164 2.78 -18.68 -12.67
C ASN A 164 3.46 -17.59 -11.82
N GLU A 165 4.48 -17.99 -11.07
CA GLU A 165 5.22 -17.08 -10.19
C GLU A 165 5.94 -15.93 -10.92
N HIS A 166 6.26 -16.09 -12.21
CA HIS A 166 6.95 -15.04 -12.98
C HIS A 166 6.10 -13.78 -13.16
N LEU A 167 4.77 -13.92 -13.21
CA LEU A 167 3.86 -12.78 -13.22
C LEU A 167 3.97 -11.98 -11.92
N CYS A 168 4.13 -12.66 -10.78
CA CYS A 168 4.25 -11.97 -9.49
C CYS A 168 5.54 -11.14 -9.36
N LYS A 169 6.63 -11.53 -10.04
CA LYS A 169 7.93 -10.84 -9.95
C LYS A 169 7.90 -9.40 -10.48
N HIS A 170 7.04 -9.13 -11.45
CA HIS A 170 6.92 -7.81 -12.09
C HIS A 170 5.56 -7.15 -11.86
N CYS A 171 4.72 -7.75 -11.03
CA CYS A 171 3.41 -7.23 -10.67
C CYS A 171 3.54 -6.00 -9.76
N SER A 172 2.89 -4.89 -10.14
CA SER A 172 2.83 -3.65 -9.35
C SER A 172 2.23 -3.85 -7.97
N LEU A 173 1.25 -4.77 -7.84
CA LEU A 173 0.55 -5.06 -6.60
C LEU A 173 1.10 -6.28 -5.86
N ALA A 174 2.25 -6.84 -6.26
CA ALA A 174 2.87 -7.92 -5.49
C ALA A 174 3.05 -7.60 -4.00
N PRO A 175 3.44 -6.37 -3.59
CA PRO A 175 3.55 -6.02 -2.17
C PRO A 175 2.24 -6.02 -1.39
N VAL A 176 1.10 -5.79 -2.06
CA VAL A 176 -0.22 -5.81 -1.41
C VAL A 176 -0.84 -7.19 -1.50
N CYS A 177 -0.62 -7.88 -2.61
CA CYS A 177 -1.08 -9.24 -2.85
C CYS A 177 -0.36 -10.24 -1.93
N LEU A 178 0.89 -9.95 -1.55
CA LEU A 178 1.76 -10.78 -0.72
C LEU A 178 1.81 -12.24 -1.23
N PRO A 179 2.18 -12.45 -2.50
CA PRO A 179 2.04 -13.76 -3.14
C PRO A 179 2.89 -14.83 -2.45
N GLU A 180 4.07 -14.46 -1.95
CA GLU A 180 4.96 -15.37 -1.21
C GLU A 180 4.35 -15.80 0.12
N GLU A 181 3.86 -14.84 0.91
CA GLU A 181 3.28 -15.10 2.23
C GLU A 181 2.02 -15.94 2.12
N ASN A 182 1.16 -15.63 1.14
CA ASN A 182 -0.06 -16.39 0.93
C ASN A 182 0.25 -17.83 0.44
N ARG A 183 1.25 -18.03 -0.44
CA ARG A 183 1.71 -19.38 -0.82
C ARG A 183 2.31 -20.12 0.37
N ALA A 184 3.13 -19.46 1.18
CA ALA A 184 3.74 -20.04 2.37
C ALA A 184 2.71 -20.45 3.44
N VAL A 185 1.67 -19.64 3.64
CA VAL A 185 0.54 -19.99 4.52
C VAL A 185 -0.22 -21.20 4.01
N SER A 186 -0.34 -21.34 2.68
CA SER A 186 -1.13 -22.41 2.05
C SER A 186 -0.36 -23.75 1.97
N GLU A 187 0.95 -23.72 1.73
CA GLU A 187 1.76 -24.91 1.41
C GLU A 187 2.63 -25.41 2.58
N GLY A 188 2.77 -24.66 3.68
CA GLY A 188 3.48 -25.07 4.90
C GLY A 188 5.00 -25.23 4.79
N SER A 189 5.55 -25.49 3.59
CA SER A 189 6.97 -25.73 3.32
C SER A 189 7.59 -24.80 2.27
N TYR A 190 6.88 -23.76 1.82
CA TYR A 190 7.42 -22.84 0.80
C TYR A 190 8.57 -22.01 1.37
N LYS A 191 9.78 -22.23 0.85
CA LYS A 191 10.96 -21.44 1.19
C LYS A 191 10.97 -20.19 0.31
N ALA A 192 10.32 -19.14 0.80
CA ALA A 192 10.14 -17.88 0.07
C ALA A 192 11.47 -17.38 -0.52
N VAL A 193 11.54 -17.32 -1.86
CA VAL A 193 12.56 -16.53 -2.55
C VAL A 193 12.20 -15.09 -2.29
N ARG A 194 12.98 -14.38 -1.47
CA ARG A 194 12.69 -13.01 -1.07
C ARG A 194 12.77 -12.08 -2.29
N LEU A 195 11.65 -11.81 -2.96
CA LEU A 195 11.65 -11.03 -4.21
C LEU A 195 11.85 -9.51 -3.99
N PHE A 196 11.65 -9.00 -2.76
CA PHE A 196 11.78 -7.57 -2.49
C PHE A 196 12.63 -7.24 -1.25
N PRO A 197 13.51 -6.24 -1.35
CA PRO A 197 13.71 -5.25 -0.32
C PRO A 197 12.72 -4.09 -0.53
N GLU A 198 11.65 -4.03 0.25
CA GLU A 198 10.72 -2.89 0.23
C GLU A 198 11.15 -1.80 1.21
N LYS A 199 11.92 -0.84 0.70
CA LYS A 199 11.92 0.50 1.26
C LYS A 199 11.67 1.48 0.12
N ARG A 200 10.42 1.55 -0.35
CA ARG A 200 9.93 2.83 -0.85
C ARG A 200 9.64 3.68 0.37
N GLU A 201 10.67 4.32 0.90
CA GLU A 201 10.51 5.31 1.98
C GLU A 201 9.84 6.55 1.38
N ARG A 202 8.54 6.44 1.04
CA ARG A 202 7.71 7.63 1.05
C ARG A 202 7.73 8.13 2.49
N ALA A 203 8.17 9.37 2.66
CA ALA A 203 8.34 9.94 3.97
C ALA A 203 6.97 10.28 4.57
N THR A 204 6.81 9.96 5.84
CA THR A 204 5.82 10.61 6.68
C THR A 204 6.41 11.95 7.12
N VAL A 205 5.90 13.03 6.55
CA VAL A 205 6.43 14.39 6.78
C VAL A 205 5.70 15.02 7.95
N HIS A 206 6.45 15.35 9.00
CA HIS A 206 5.92 16.09 10.15
C HIS A 206 6.27 17.57 10.03
N ILE A 207 5.24 18.40 9.91
CA ILE A 207 5.39 19.86 9.90
C ILE A 207 5.15 20.35 11.32
N THR A 208 6.23 20.76 11.97
CA THR A 208 6.22 21.36 13.30
C THR A 208 6.64 22.82 13.17
N GLY A 209 5.85 23.73 13.73
CA GLY A 209 6.15 25.17 13.70
C GLY A 209 4.92 26.06 13.84
N TYR A 210 5.09 27.17 14.54
CA TYR A 210 4.11 28.25 14.56
C TYR A 210 4.18 29.03 13.25
N ARG A 211 3.04 29.57 12.78
CA ARG A 211 2.96 30.37 11.54
C ARG A 211 3.56 29.66 10.31
N THR A 212 3.18 28.41 10.06
CA THR A 212 3.59 27.68 8.85
C THR A 212 2.44 27.61 7.85
N ARG A 213 2.69 27.91 6.57
CA ARG A 213 1.73 27.79 5.47
C ARG A 213 2.14 26.71 4.49
N ILE A 214 1.17 25.92 4.05
CA ILE A 214 1.40 24.78 3.17
C ILE A 214 0.63 25.00 1.87
N LYS A 215 1.37 25.03 0.78
CA LYS A 215 0.88 25.37 -0.55
C LYS A 215 1.33 24.32 -1.57
N LYS A 216 0.58 24.22 -2.66
CA LYS A 216 0.96 23.44 -3.84
C LYS A 216 1.74 24.33 -4.80
N SER A 217 2.83 23.82 -5.37
CA SER A 217 3.45 24.37 -6.58
C SER A 217 3.80 23.22 -7.52
N ALA A 218 3.14 23.11 -8.67
CA ALA A 218 3.25 21.96 -9.58
C ALA A 218 3.09 20.64 -8.81
N ASP A 219 4.07 19.71 -8.90
CA ASP A 219 4.05 18.43 -8.18
C ASP A 219 4.82 18.43 -6.84
N THR A 220 4.96 19.61 -6.25
CA THR A 220 5.74 19.83 -5.04
C THR A 220 4.90 20.46 -3.93
N ILE A 221 5.08 19.93 -2.72
CA ILE A 221 4.58 20.48 -1.47
C ILE A 221 5.52 21.60 -1.03
N ILE A 222 4.99 22.81 -0.91
CA ILE A 222 5.73 23.97 -0.42
C ILE A 222 5.36 24.19 1.03
N VAL A 223 6.36 24.15 1.92
CA VAL A 223 6.23 24.46 3.34
C VAL A 223 6.92 25.80 3.59
N GLU A 224 6.12 26.82 3.89
CA GLU A 224 6.56 28.19 4.11
C GLU A 224 6.47 28.50 5.61
N LYS A 225 7.61 28.61 6.28
CA LYS A 225 7.71 28.88 7.72
C LYS A 225 8.05 30.35 7.92
N PHE A 226 7.23 31.09 8.66
CA PHE A 226 7.46 32.50 8.94
C PHE A 226 8.15 32.69 10.30
N ASN A 227 9.22 33.49 10.34
CA ASN A 227 9.86 33.91 11.59
C ASN A 227 9.08 35.05 12.27
N ALA A 228 9.57 35.53 13.42
CA ALA A 228 8.95 36.64 14.15
C ALA A 228 8.97 37.97 13.36
N GLU A 229 9.97 38.14 12.51
CA GLU A 229 10.22 39.30 11.64
C GLU A 229 9.48 39.19 10.29
N ASN A 230 8.60 38.19 10.13
CA ASN A 230 7.77 37.94 8.95
C ASN A 230 8.55 37.52 7.69
N GLU A 231 9.81 37.15 7.81
CA GLU A 231 10.59 36.52 6.75
C GLU A 231 10.23 35.03 6.63
N SER A 232 10.16 34.54 5.40
CA SER A 232 9.72 33.18 5.10
C SER A 232 10.88 32.28 4.69
N VAL A 233 11.04 31.14 5.37
CA VAL A 233 11.89 30.04 4.89
C VAL A 233 11.00 29.07 4.13
N VAL A 234 11.35 28.82 2.87
CA VAL A 234 10.58 27.97 1.96
C VAL A 234 11.29 26.63 1.77
N GLU A 235 10.62 25.56 2.16
CA GLU A 235 11.06 24.18 1.98
C GLU A 235 10.20 23.50 0.91
N LYS A 236 10.84 22.77 -0.01
CA LYS A 236 10.20 22.12 -1.16
C LYS A 236 10.31 20.62 -1.02
N ILE A 237 9.17 19.93 -0.95
CA ILE A 237 9.10 18.48 -0.78
C ILE A 237 8.35 17.89 -1.98
N PRO A 238 8.99 17.07 -2.83
CA PRO A 238 8.31 16.42 -3.96
C PRO A 238 7.17 15.52 -3.46
N ALA A 239 5.96 15.70 -4.02
CA ALA A 239 4.78 15.01 -3.49
C ALA A 239 4.84 13.48 -3.65
N HIS A 240 5.48 12.97 -4.71
CA HIS A 240 5.64 11.53 -4.95
C HIS A 240 6.47 10.80 -3.87
N ASN A 241 7.27 11.55 -3.10
CA ASN A 241 8.06 11.06 -1.98
C ASN A 241 7.32 11.16 -0.65
N VAL A 242 6.07 11.60 -0.61
CA VAL A 242 5.32 11.81 0.63
C VAL A 242 4.17 10.83 0.71
N GLU A 243 4.11 10.05 1.80
CA GLU A 243 2.99 9.15 2.08
C GLU A 243 1.91 9.87 2.90
N SER A 244 2.36 10.68 3.85
CA SER A 244 1.49 11.33 4.82
C SER A 244 2.07 12.66 5.26
N LEU A 245 1.20 13.66 5.37
CA LEU A 245 1.50 14.99 5.85
C LEU A 245 0.85 15.21 7.22
N ASN A 246 1.68 15.31 8.25
CA ASN A 246 1.27 15.44 9.64
C ASN A 246 1.49 16.88 10.13
N LEU A 247 0.41 17.64 10.29
CA LEU A 247 0.43 19.05 10.67
C LEU A 247 0.26 19.20 12.17
N HIS A 248 1.21 19.84 12.85
CA HIS A 248 1.15 20.05 14.29
C HIS A 248 0.89 21.51 14.65
N GLY A 249 -0.03 21.75 15.58
CA GLY A 249 -0.38 23.09 16.05
C GLY A 249 -1.12 23.89 14.98
N ASN A 250 -0.77 25.17 14.86
CA ASN A 250 -1.52 26.13 14.03
C ASN A 250 -0.96 26.24 12.60
N CYS A 251 -0.58 25.12 11.99
CA CYS A 251 -0.19 25.10 10.58
C CYS A 251 -1.42 25.35 9.69
N GLN A 252 -1.25 26.21 8.68
CA GLN A 252 -2.29 26.52 7.70
C GLN A 252 -2.04 25.73 6.42
N VAL A 253 -3.07 25.06 5.91
CA VAL A 253 -3.03 24.36 4.64
C VAL A 253 -4.08 24.96 3.70
N SER A 254 -3.68 25.28 2.48
CA SER A 254 -4.60 25.82 1.48
C SER A 254 -5.59 24.75 0.97
N ALA A 255 -6.81 25.13 0.65
CA ALA A 255 -7.81 24.21 0.09
C ALA A 255 -7.36 23.55 -1.22
N GLN A 256 -6.55 24.25 -2.02
CA GLN A 256 -5.90 23.73 -3.23
C GLN A 256 -4.93 22.60 -2.88
N MET A 257 -4.16 22.75 -1.80
CA MET A 257 -3.25 21.73 -1.32
C MET A 257 -4.01 20.51 -0.78
N ILE A 258 -5.06 20.71 0.00
CA ILE A 258 -5.92 19.61 0.48
C ILE A 258 -6.47 18.79 -0.70
N ARG A 259 -7.02 19.46 -1.73
CA ARG A 259 -7.52 18.79 -2.94
C ARG A 259 -6.43 18.06 -3.71
N TYR A 260 -5.22 18.61 -3.74
CA TYR A 260 -4.10 17.98 -4.39
C TYR A 260 -3.63 16.72 -3.65
N LEU A 261 -3.44 16.81 -2.33
CA LEU A 261 -3.16 15.66 -1.48
C LEU A 261 -4.22 14.58 -1.67
N ALA A 262 -5.49 14.98 -1.76
CA ALA A 262 -6.60 14.08 -2.01
C ALA A 262 -6.44 13.28 -3.32
N ARG A 263 -6.14 13.98 -4.42
CA ARG A 263 -5.95 13.37 -5.74
C ARG A 263 -4.69 12.53 -5.86
N GLN A 264 -3.67 12.84 -5.06
CA GLN A 264 -2.40 12.11 -5.04
C GLN A 264 -2.41 10.97 -4.00
N GLU A 265 -3.54 10.73 -3.33
CA GLU A 265 -3.68 9.71 -2.28
C GLU A 265 -2.67 9.90 -1.13
N ILE A 266 -2.31 11.15 -0.85
CA ILE A 266 -1.42 11.51 0.26
C ILE A 266 -2.28 11.82 1.48
N ASN A 267 -2.04 11.09 2.57
CA ASN A 267 -2.77 11.29 3.81
C ASN A 267 -2.47 12.67 4.41
N LEU A 268 -3.47 13.32 4.98
CA LEU A 268 -3.31 14.60 5.69
C LEU A 268 -3.91 14.47 7.09
N HIS A 269 -3.11 14.74 8.11
CA HIS A 269 -3.55 14.63 9.50
C HIS A 269 -3.24 15.92 10.26
N TRP A 270 -4.18 16.34 11.10
CA TRP A 270 -4.02 17.46 12.01
C TRP A 270 -3.79 16.98 13.44
N PHE A 271 -2.86 17.65 14.09
CA PHE A 271 -2.50 17.46 15.49
C PHE A 271 -2.50 18.80 16.22
N THR A 272 -2.88 18.80 17.50
CA THR A 272 -2.72 19.97 18.37
C THR A 272 -1.22 20.25 18.61
N GLY A 273 -0.88 21.43 19.14
CA GLY A 273 0.50 21.75 19.50
C GLY A 273 1.10 20.81 20.57
N GLY A 274 0.25 20.25 21.45
CA GLY A 274 0.62 19.21 22.41
C GLY A 274 0.66 17.80 21.82
N GLY A 275 0.38 17.65 20.52
CA GLY A 275 0.42 16.37 19.84
C GLY A 275 -0.82 15.49 20.05
N GLU A 276 -1.99 16.05 20.25
CA GLU A 276 -3.23 15.26 20.22
C GLU A 276 -3.74 15.15 18.77
N TYR A 277 -4.28 14.01 18.33
CA TYR A 277 -4.88 13.89 17.00
C TYR A 277 -6.24 14.57 16.97
N VAL A 278 -6.40 15.51 16.05
CA VAL A 278 -7.65 16.26 15.89
C VAL A 278 -8.54 15.61 14.84
N GLY A 279 -7.95 15.18 13.73
CA GLY A 279 -8.67 14.66 12.58
C GLY A 279 -7.77 14.59 11.36
N GLY A 280 -8.31 14.15 10.23
CA GLY A 280 -7.53 13.96 9.01
C GLY A 280 -8.39 13.75 7.79
N LEU A 281 -7.76 13.95 6.64
CA LEU A 281 -8.25 13.54 5.34
C LEU A 281 -7.45 12.30 4.93
N GLN A 282 -8.15 11.19 4.75
CA GLN A 282 -7.63 9.98 4.15
C GLN A 282 -8.25 9.86 2.75
N PRO A 283 -7.51 10.20 1.68
CA PRO A 283 -8.03 10.13 0.33
C PRO A 283 -8.10 8.70 -0.15
N GLY A 284 -9.16 8.38 -0.90
CA GLY A 284 -9.57 6.99 -1.08
C GLY A 284 -10.23 6.51 0.20
N GLY A 285 -11.51 6.15 0.12
CA GLY A 285 -12.18 5.56 1.29
C GLY A 285 -11.34 4.37 1.77
N PRO A 286 -11.20 4.14 3.09
CA PRO A 286 -10.71 2.85 3.56
C PRO A 286 -11.61 1.82 2.91
N ALA A 287 -11.06 0.97 2.03
CA ALA A 287 -11.84 -0.01 1.30
C ALA A 287 -12.73 -0.72 2.32
N VAL A 288 -14.05 -0.51 2.25
CA VAL A 288 -15.00 -1.01 3.27
C VAL A 288 -14.78 -2.50 3.48
N GLN A 289 -14.40 -3.19 2.40
CA GLN A 289 -13.95 -4.58 2.36
C GLN A 289 -12.81 -4.91 3.34
N ARG A 290 -11.82 -4.04 3.53
CA ARG A 290 -10.73 -4.22 4.50
C ARG A 290 -11.24 -4.23 5.94
N ARG A 291 -12.16 -3.32 6.27
CA ARG A 291 -12.79 -3.28 7.59
C ARG A 291 -13.75 -4.45 7.79
N LEU A 292 -14.55 -4.80 6.78
CA LEU A 292 -15.39 -6.00 6.80
C LEU A 292 -14.57 -7.25 7.08
N ARG A 293 -13.47 -7.47 6.34
CA ARG A 293 -12.55 -8.59 6.58
C ARG A 293 -11.84 -8.52 7.93
N GLN A 294 -11.49 -7.33 8.40
CA GLN A 294 -10.95 -7.15 9.75
C GLN A 294 -11.98 -7.63 10.79
N TYR A 295 -13.24 -7.20 10.68
CA TYR A 295 -14.28 -7.61 11.61
C TYR A 295 -14.61 -9.10 11.49
N GLU A 296 -14.66 -9.66 10.28
CA GLU A 296 -14.84 -11.09 10.03
C GLU A 296 -13.70 -11.91 10.65
N ALA A 297 -12.45 -11.53 10.42
CA ALA A 297 -11.29 -12.19 11.01
C ALA A 297 -11.30 -12.08 12.55
N LEU A 298 -11.74 -10.94 13.10
CA LEU A 298 -11.91 -10.76 14.55
C LEU A 298 -13.11 -11.54 15.12
N ARG A 299 -14.02 -12.05 14.30
CA ARG A 299 -15.07 -12.98 14.76
C ARG A 299 -14.56 -14.40 14.93
N ASP A 300 -13.49 -14.79 14.24
CA ASP A 300 -12.83 -16.09 14.43
C ASP A 300 -12.01 -16.12 15.73
N PRO A 301 -12.38 -16.96 16.72
CA PRO A 301 -11.63 -17.10 17.97
C PRO A 301 -10.18 -17.57 17.74
N GLN A 302 -9.93 -18.42 16.74
CA GLN A 302 -8.62 -18.96 16.47
C GLN A 302 -7.69 -17.91 15.86
N PHE A 303 -8.17 -17.14 14.88
CA PHE A 303 -7.46 -15.99 14.34
C PHE A 303 -7.10 -14.97 15.43
N ARG A 304 -8.07 -14.59 16.27
CA ARG A 304 -7.83 -13.68 17.40
C ARG A 304 -6.74 -14.19 18.34
N MET A 305 -6.80 -15.46 18.69
CA MET A 305 -5.83 -16.06 19.59
C MET A 305 -4.43 -16.09 18.97
N ASN A 306 -4.33 -16.46 17.68
CA ASN A 306 -3.07 -16.44 16.94
C ASN A 306 -2.47 -15.03 16.83
N LEU A 307 -3.28 -14.02 16.55
CA LEU A 307 -2.84 -12.62 16.51
C LEU A 307 -2.32 -12.15 17.87
N ALA A 308 -3.04 -12.47 18.95
CA ALA A 308 -2.63 -12.14 20.32
C ALA A 308 -1.30 -12.84 20.70
N ARG A 309 -1.14 -14.13 20.36
CA ARG A 309 0.11 -14.88 20.58
C ARG A 309 1.28 -14.20 19.87
N ARG A 310 1.12 -13.83 18.58
CA ARG A 310 2.15 -13.13 17.81
C ARG A 310 2.57 -11.80 18.44
N LEU A 311 1.62 -10.99 18.87
CA LEU A 311 1.90 -9.70 19.53
C LEU A 311 2.66 -9.88 20.84
N ILE A 312 2.22 -10.81 21.70
CA ILE A 312 2.86 -11.07 22.99
C ILE A 312 4.23 -11.72 22.81
N GLN A 313 4.37 -12.64 21.86
CA GLN A 313 5.66 -13.22 21.48
C GLN A 313 6.63 -12.13 21.03
N ALA A 314 6.23 -11.27 20.08
CA ALA A 314 7.09 -10.19 19.59
C ALA A 314 7.54 -9.24 20.72
N LYS A 315 6.64 -8.92 21.66
CA LYS A 315 6.94 -8.13 22.86
C LYS A 315 7.97 -8.84 23.75
N CYS A 316 7.73 -10.10 24.11
CA CYS A 316 8.58 -10.89 24.98
C CYS A 316 9.97 -11.11 24.37
N GLU A 317 10.05 -11.46 23.08
CA GLU A 317 11.30 -11.62 22.34
C GLU A 317 12.10 -10.32 22.31
N SER A 318 11.44 -9.18 22.04
CA SER A 318 12.10 -7.87 22.02
C SER A 318 12.68 -7.49 23.38
N GLN A 319 11.92 -7.72 24.45
CA GLN A 319 12.36 -7.48 25.83
C GLN A 319 13.53 -8.39 26.24
N LEU A 320 13.46 -9.68 25.91
CA LEU A 320 14.55 -10.62 26.16
C LEU A 320 15.80 -10.20 25.39
N LYS A 321 15.67 -9.92 24.09
CA LYS A 321 16.76 -9.47 23.23
C LYS A 321 17.41 -8.20 23.75
N TYR A 322 16.63 -7.26 24.27
CA TYR A 322 17.15 -6.06 24.94
C TYR A 322 18.02 -6.43 26.15
N ILE A 323 17.53 -7.26 27.09
CA ILE A 323 18.31 -7.70 28.25
C ILE A 323 19.61 -8.41 27.81
N LEU A 324 19.51 -9.33 26.85
CA LEU A 324 20.67 -10.08 26.34
C LEU A 324 21.75 -9.15 25.76
N ARG A 325 21.34 -8.11 25.03
CA ARG A 325 22.24 -7.11 24.46
C ARG A 325 22.84 -6.22 25.53
N SER A 326 22.04 -5.71 26.45
CA SER A 326 22.47 -4.77 27.50
C SER A 326 23.42 -5.43 28.52
N THR A 327 23.32 -6.74 28.72
CA THR A 327 24.20 -7.48 29.65
C THR A 327 25.44 -8.10 29.00
N ARG A 328 25.63 -7.94 27.68
CA ARG A 328 26.71 -8.61 26.94
C ARG A 328 28.12 -8.28 27.46
N LYS A 329 28.34 -7.07 27.96
CA LYS A 329 29.64 -6.59 28.46
C LYS A 329 29.83 -6.76 29.97
N ASN A 330 28.79 -7.13 30.72
CA ASN A 330 28.83 -7.23 32.18
C ASN A 330 28.51 -8.66 32.63
N GLN A 331 29.54 -9.50 32.69
CA GLN A 331 29.42 -10.94 32.94
C GLN A 331 28.98 -11.25 34.38
N LYS A 332 29.29 -10.38 35.34
CA LYS A 332 28.81 -10.47 36.72
C LYS A 332 27.30 -10.26 36.80
N LEU A 333 26.82 -9.15 36.25
CA LEU A 333 25.38 -8.87 36.16
C LEU A 333 24.65 -9.97 35.37
N ARG A 334 25.30 -10.53 34.35
CA ARG A 334 24.74 -11.63 33.57
C ARG A 334 24.49 -12.87 34.43
N GLY A 335 25.44 -13.26 35.26
CA GLY A 335 25.28 -14.35 36.22
C GLY A 335 24.13 -14.08 37.21
N ASP A 336 24.04 -12.86 37.72
CA ASP A 336 23.02 -12.47 38.71
C ASP A 336 21.58 -12.54 38.20
N ILE A 337 21.37 -12.46 36.87
CA ILE A 337 20.04 -12.49 36.25
C ILE A 337 19.76 -13.77 35.46
N ASP A 338 20.69 -14.73 35.40
CA ASP A 338 20.62 -15.88 34.49
C ASP A 338 19.38 -16.75 34.77
N ARG A 339 19.09 -17.01 36.05
CA ARG A 339 17.86 -17.69 36.48
C ARG A 339 16.59 -16.99 35.99
N SER A 340 16.58 -15.65 35.95
CA SER A 340 15.42 -14.91 35.43
C SER A 340 15.30 -15.05 33.92
N ILE A 341 16.43 -15.09 33.20
CA ILE A 341 16.48 -15.31 31.74
C ILE A 341 15.98 -16.70 31.38
N GLU A 342 16.38 -17.74 32.11
CA GLU A 342 15.88 -19.11 31.91
C GLU A 342 14.36 -19.18 32.07
N ILE A 343 13.82 -18.55 33.12
CA ILE A 343 12.37 -18.52 33.32
C ILE A 343 11.67 -17.74 32.20
N MET A 344 12.24 -16.61 31.75
CA MET A 344 11.70 -15.85 30.61
C MET A 344 11.69 -16.69 29.33
N ARG A 345 12.74 -17.48 29.06
CA ARG A 345 12.77 -18.42 27.92
C ARG A 345 11.69 -19.49 28.04
N THR A 346 11.49 -20.05 29.23
CA THR A 346 10.43 -21.04 29.48
C THR A 346 9.04 -20.45 29.28
N LEU A 347 8.79 -19.22 29.76
CA LEU A 347 7.54 -18.50 29.54
C LEU A 347 7.29 -18.24 28.05
N LEU A 348 8.34 -17.91 27.29
CA LEU A 348 8.25 -17.67 25.85
C LEU A 348 7.81 -18.92 25.09
N LYS A 349 8.33 -20.10 25.45
CA LYS A 349 7.88 -21.39 24.89
C LYS A 349 6.41 -21.70 25.21
N LYS A 350 5.89 -21.21 26.34
CA LYS A 350 4.49 -21.43 26.76
C LYS A 350 3.48 -20.56 26.01
N ILE A 351 3.92 -19.52 25.29
CA ILE A 351 3.02 -18.63 24.53
C ILE A 351 2.27 -19.40 23.44
N GLU A 352 2.96 -20.28 22.72
CA GLU A 352 2.38 -21.05 21.61
C GLU A 352 1.31 -22.03 22.11
N ALA A 353 1.56 -22.66 23.26
CA ALA A 353 0.65 -23.61 23.91
C ALA A 353 -0.49 -22.94 24.73
N ALA A 354 -0.56 -21.60 24.80
CA ALA A 354 -1.61 -20.94 25.55
C ALA A 354 -2.97 -21.10 24.84
N GLU A 355 -3.98 -21.65 25.53
CA GLU A 355 -5.31 -21.94 24.95
C GLU A 355 -6.33 -20.82 25.18
N SER A 356 -6.06 -19.88 26.09
CA SER A 356 -6.98 -18.78 26.40
C SER A 356 -6.27 -17.43 26.50
N SER A 357 -7.02 -16.36 26.25
CA SER A 357 -6.55 -14.98 26.44
C SER A 357 -6.11 -14.72 27.88
N GLY A 358 -6.81 -15.29 28.86
CA GLY A 358 -6.45 -15.20 30.29
C GLY A 358 -5.09 -15.82 30.59
N THR A 359 -4.84 -17.03 30.10
CA THR A 359 -3.53 -17.70 30.23
C THR A 359 -2.42 -16.88 29.57
N LEU A 360 -2.70 -16.35 28.37
CA LEU A 360 -1.74 -15.56 27.61
C LEU A 360 -1.39 -14.23 28.31
N LEU A 361 -2.38 -13.54 28.90
CA LEU A 361 -2.16 -12.35 29.73
C LEU A 361 -1.41 -12.69 31.03
N GLY A 362 -1.66 -13.86 31.63
CA GLY A 362 -0.91 -14.35 32.79
C GLY A 362 0.58 -14.58 32.49
N ILE A 363 0.89 -15.13 31.31
CA ILE A 363 2.26 -15.29 30.81
C ILE A 363 2.90 -13.91 30.59
N GLU A 364 2.22 -13.00 29.89
CA GLU A 364 2.69 -11.63 29.65
C GLU A 364 2.99 -10.89 30.96
N GLY A 365 2.08 -10.95 31.93
CA GLY A 365 2.24 -10.29 33.21
C GLY A 365 3.41 -10.85 34.02
N SER A 366 3.58 -12.18 34.01
CA SER A 366 4.71 -12.87 34.65
C SER A 366 6.05 -12.49 34.00
N PHE A 367 6.07 -12.38 32.67
CA PHE A 367 7.23 -11.95 31.90
C PHE A 367 7.56 -10.48 32.17
N ALA A 368 6.56 -9.60 32.15
CA ALA A 368 6.71 -8.17 32.40
C ALA A 368 7.22 -7.88 33.81
N ARG A 369 6.75 -8.63 34.83
CA ARG A 369 7.23 -8.50 36.21
C ARG A 369 8.73 -8.77 36.32
N ARG A 370 9.23 -9.80 35.62
CA ARG A 370 10.66 -10.14 35.58
C ARG A 370 11.45 -9.10 34.81
N TYR A 371 10.97 -8.70 33.64
CA TYR A 371 11.60 -7.66 32.83
C TYR A 371 11.79 -6.37 33.64
N HIS A 372 10.72 -5.84 34.25
CA HIS A 372 10.80 -4.62 35.04
C HIS A 372 11.59 -4.79 36.35
N GLY A 373 11.72 -6.00 36.90
CA GLY A 373 12.63 -6.27 38.02
C GLY A 373 14.11 -6.26 37.62
N ILE A 374 14.43 -6.51 36.35
CA ILE A 374 15.81 -6.48 35.83
C ILE A 374 16.20 -5.07 35.40
N VAL A 375 15.28 -4.28 34.83
CA VAL A 375 15.56 -2.94 34.29
C VAL A 375 16.37 -2.03 35.24
N PRO A 376 16.08 -1.92 36.55
CA PRO A 376 16.89 -1.11 37.47
C PRO A 376 18.38 -1.47 37.45
N ARG A 377 18.70 -2.75 37.26
CA ARG A 377 20.08 -3.26 37.22
C ARG A 377 20.80 -2.97 35.91
N LEU A 378 20.06 -2.55 34.87
CA LEU A 378 20.61 -2.19 33.56
C LEU A 378 20.92 -0.69 33.45
N LEU A 379 20.42 0.11 34.39
CA LEU A 379 20.61 1.55 34.41
C LEU A 379 22.02 1.91 34.91
N ASN A 380 22.58 3.02 34.41
CA ASN A 380 23.88 3.51 34.85
C ASN A 380 23.83 3.93 36.33
N THR A 381 24.94 3.79 37.05
CA THR A 381 25.04 4.12 38.47
C THR A 381 24.97 5.61 38.78
N GLU A 382 25.07 6.47 37.75
CA GLU A 382 25.05 7.94 37.85
C GLU A 382 23.63 8.55 37.76
N ILE A 383 22.58 7.72 37.69
CA ILE A 383 21.21 8.21 37.59
C ILE A 383 20.70 8.67 38.96
N GLU A 384 20.02 9.81 38.99
CA GLU A 384 19.37 10.33 40.20
C GLU A 384 18.41 9.30 40.82
N SER A 385 18.41 9.22 42.15
CA SER A 385 17.64 8.22 42.90
C SER A 385 16.13 8.28 42.63
N CYS A 386 15.62 9.45 42.24
CA CYS A 386 14.21 9.68 41.88
C CYS A 386 13.79 8.98 40.57
N LEU A 387 14.74 8.61 39.71
CA LEU A 387 14.51 7.93 38.43
C LEU A 387 14.77 6.42 38.51
N LEU A 388 15.16 5.89 39.67
CA LEU A 388 15.33 4.46 39.87
C LEU A 388 13.97 3.74 39.92
N PRO A 389 13.74 2.70 39.10
CA PRO A 389 12.47 2.01 39.07
C PRO A 389 12.25 1.18 40.34
N GLN A 390 11.18 1.45 41.08
CA GLN A 390 10.73 0.62 42.21
C GLN A 390 9.66 -0.42 41.81
N GLY A 391 9.43 -0.60 40.50
CA GLY A 391 8.39 -1.43 39.93
C GLY A 391 7.59 -0.67 38.88
N ARG A 392 6.64 -1.35 38.21
CA ARG A 392 5.73 -0.69 37.26
C ARG A 392 4.43 -0.30 37.93
N SER A 393 4.15 1.00 37.99
CA SER A 393 2.82 1.54 38.33
C SER A 393 2.18 2.11 37.07
N LYS A 394 0.92 1.72 36.79
CA LYS A 394 0.25 2.09 35.53
C LYS A 394 -0.72 3.26 35.69
N ARG A 395 -1.55 3.31 36.75
CA ARG A 395 -2.57 4.35 36.95
C ARG A 395 -2.97 4.51 38.43
N PRO A 396 -2.67 5.64 39.10
CA PRO A 396 -1.75 6.71 38.69
C PRO A 396 -0.27 6.26 38.80
N PRO A 397 0.68 6.88 38.06
CA PRO A 397 2.11 6.69 38.30
C PRO A 397 2.47 7.20 39.69
N ARG A 398 3.26 6.42 40.44
CA ARG A 398 3.65 6.74 41.83
C ARG A 398 5.04 7.38 41.95
N ASP A 399 5.78 7.43 40.85
CA ASP A 399 7.16 7.92 40.82
C ASP A 399 7.51 8.53 39.44
N PRO A 400 8.55 9.37 39.37
CA PRO A 400 8.99 10.02 38.14
C PRO A 400 9.32 9.04 37.00
N TYR A 401 9.95 7.90 37.30
CA TYR A 401 10.25 6.86 36.30
C TYR A 401 8.97 6.35 35.62
N ASN A 402 7.96 6.00 36.40
CA ASN A 402 6.68 5.52 35.90
C ASN A 402 5.89 6.61 35.17
N ALA A 403 6.04 7.88 35.57
CA ALA A 403 5.48 9.03 34.85
C ALA A 403 6.11 9.18 33.45
N CYS A 404 7.45 9.16 33.35
CA CYS A 404 8.17 9.19 32.08
C CYS A 404 7.77 8.02 31.16
N LEU A 405 7.73 6.79 31.68
CA LEU A 405 7.30 5.64 30.88
C LEU A 405 5.85 5.76 30.41
N SER A 406 4.95 6.26 31.25
CA SER A 406 3.55 6.45 30.89
C SER A 406 3.39 7.51 29.80
N PHE A 407 4.17 8.59 29.87
CA PHE A 407 4.26 9.59 28.80
C PHE A 407 4.78 8.98 27.48
N LEU A 408 5.89 8.24 27.53
CA LEU A 408 6.46 7.59 26.34
C LEU A 408 5.52 6.54 25.75
N TYR A 409 4.79 5.78 26.58
CA TYR A 409 3.77 4.86 26.08
C TYR A 409 2.56 5.56 25.49
N ALA A 410 2.17 6.73 26.01
CA ALA A 410 1.12 7.54 25.38
C ALA A 410 1.56 8.01 23.98
N LEU A 411 2.82 8.45 23.82
CA LEU A 411 3.40 8.80 22.52
C LEU A 411 3.45 7.59 21.58
N LEU A 412 3.91 6.42 22.06
CA LEU A 412 3.96 5.21 21.25
C LEU A 412 2.56 4.73 20.85
N TYR A 413 1.60 4.73 21.78
CA TYR A 413 0.21 4.38 21.50
C TYR A 413 -0.37 5.29 20.41
N ARG A 414 -0.09 6.59 20.49
CA ARG A 414 -0.45 7.55 19.45
C ARG A 414 0.15 7.16 18.10
N SER A 415 1.44 6.86 18.01
CA SER A 415 2.10 6.46 16.75
C SER A 415 1.55 5.15 16.19
N VAL A 416 1.27 4.16 17.03
CA VAL A 416 0.67 2.88 16.59
C VAL A 416 -0.75 3.10 16.06
N ARG A 417 -1.57 3.88 16.78
CA ARG A 417 -2.93 4.22 16.34
C ARG A 417 -2.92 4.94 15.00
N GLN A 418 -1.98 5.86 14.79
CA GLN A 418 -1.79 6.55 13.51
C GLN A 418 -1.46 5.56 12.38
N ALA A 419 -0.52 4.64 12.62
CA ALA A 419 -0.15 3.64 11.62
C ALA A 419 -1.33 2.74 11.22
N ILE A 420 -2.17 2.33 12.18
CA ILE A 420 -3.38 1.54 11.94
C ILE A 420 -4.36 2.29 11.03
N ILE A 421 -4.61 3.57 11.32
CA ILE A 421 -5.52 4.41 10.52
C ILE A 421 -4.94 4.62 9.11
N ALA A 422 -3.64 4.89 8.99
CA ALA A 422 -2.98 5.12 7.70
C ALA A 422 -3.13 3.91 6.75
N VAL A 423 -3.04 2.69 7.28
CA VAL A 423 -3.27 1.46 6.51
C VAL A 423 -4.76 1.08 6.37
N GLY A 424 -5.69 1.95 6.75
CA GLY A 424 -7.12 1.77 6.56
C GLY A 424 -7.79 0.73 7.45
N LEU A 425 -7.11 0.28 8.52
CA LEU A 425 -7.70 -0.57 9.56
C LEU A 425 -8.48 0.28 10.55
N ASP A 426 -9.44 -0.35 11.22
CA ASP A 426 -10.13 0.23 12.37
C ASP A 426 -9.29 0.04 13.65
N PRO A 427 -8.89 1.11 14.35
CA PRO A 427 -8.20 1.01 15.64
C PRO A 427 -9.09 0.63 16.83
N CYS A 428 -10.42 0.58 16.66
CA CYS A 428 -11.39 0.33 17.72
C CYS A 428 -11.80 -1.13 17.88
#